data_AF-A0A972T5L2-F1
#
_entry.id   AF-A0A972T5L2-F1
#
_cell.length_a   1.000
_cell.length_b   1.000
_cell.length_c   1.000
_cell.angle_alpha   90.00
_cell.angle_beta   90.00
_cell.angle_gamma   90.00
#
_symmetry.space_group_name_H-M   'P 1'
#
loop_
_entity.id
_entity.type
_entity.pdbx_description
1 polymer ?
#
loop_
_entity_poly.entity_id
_entity_poly.type
_entity_poly.pdbx_seq_one_letter_code
_entity_poly.pdbx_strand_id
1 'polypeptide(L)'
;MERPRNTTEESQPGHLELGRKNRRDTLIVMAVTLALVLLAVVLVRVLNPGYSKRPYARQEYVLDDLVTITAYGRNQAQVEGAVEDAFGELSRLDGIADRYDPESELSRLNAAAASGPVEVSEELWEMIDIGMQAYEASGGLFDITVGPLIDVWDVTGRSERGDPPPAQEEIEDALEKVGADKLVLDPAARTVAFAREGMAIDLGGVAKGYALDKAASALREGGVGTAIIDMISTSLTMGEKPGGEGGNDWRIAVMDPRGEGYLATLLLDGDTYISTSGDYQRFFEYGGIRYHHILDPRTGYPAQGAISVTVLGGRNGAWSDAMSTAAFIMGYPQGMEWLREMEQDGVMMVDGEGAVHVSPDLGEKVETIRERAGGE
;
A
#
# COMPACT_ATOMS: atom_id res chain seq x y z
N MET A 1 71.48 91.03 -6.89
CA MET A 1 72.03 91.50 -8.18
C MET A 1 71.57 90.50 -9.23
N GLU A 2 70.89 91.00 -10.26
CA GLU A 2 70.43 90.34 -11.50
C GLU A 2 69.33 89.23 -11.50
N ARG A 3 68.44 89.39 -12.50
CA ARG A 3 67.15 88.75 -12.84
C ARG A 3 67.38 87.47 -13.73
N PRO A 4 66.39 86.76 -14.37
CA PRO A 4 64.96 87.10 -14.62
C PRO A 4 63.87 85.98 -14.75
N ARG A 5 62.60 86.48 -14.86
CA ARG A 5 61.44 86.05 -15.71
C ARG A 5 60.63 84.78 -15.38
N ASN A 6 59.32 84.94 -15.06
CA ASN A 6 58.09 84.83 -15.91
C ASN A 6 57.78 83.37 -16.32
N THR A 7 56.57 82.80 -16.35
CA THR A 7 55.17 83.26 -16.29
C THR A 7 54.25 82.03 -16.13
N THR A 8 53.05 82.27 -15.58
CA THR A 8 51.75 81.57 -15.67
C THR A 8 51.48 80.56 -16.80
N GLU A 9 50.76 79.46 -16.52
CA GLU A 9 49.36 79.22 -16.98
C GLU A 9 48.74 77.88 -16.50
N GLU A 10 47.47 77.94 -16.10
CA GLU A 10 46.52 76.83 -15.89
C GLU A 10 46.07 76.20 -17.23
N SER A 11 45.80 74.88 -17.26
CA SER A 11 44.61 74.34 -17.95
C SER A 11 44.36 72.83 -17.73
N GLN A 12 43.24 72.53 -17.06
CA GLN A 12 42.17 71.55 -17.36
C GLN A 12 42.36 70.01 -17.43
N PRO A 13 41.30 69.23 -17.06
CA PRO A 13 41.35 67.79 -16.83
C PRO A 13 41.07 66.95 -18.09
N GLY A 14 41.77 65.82 -18.21
CA GLY A 14 41.66 64.90 -19.35
C GLY A 14 40.30 64.20 -19.43
N HIS A 15 39.68 64.28 -20.61
CA HIS A 15 38.55 63.45 -21.02
C HIS A 15 38.96 61.97 -21.10
N LEU A 16 38.22 61.10 -20.41
CA LEU A 16 38.25 59.65 -20.61
C LEU A 16 37.57 59.31 -21.95
N GLU A 17 38.35 58.88 -22.95
CA GLU A 17 37.81 58.26 -24.16
C GLU A 17 37.26 56.86 -23.84
N LEU A 18 35.93 56.72 -23.82
CA LEU A 18 35.26 55.43 -23.89
C LEU A 18 35.42 54.87 -25.31
N GLY A 19 36.34 53.93 -25.47
CA GLY A 19 36.65 53.28 -26.73
C GLY A 19 35.41 52.69 -27.41
N ARG A 20 35.21 53.03 -28.69
CA ARG A 20 34.28 52.35 -29.60
C ARG A 20 34.63 50.87 -29.66
N LYS A 21 34.01 50.03 -28.83
CA LYS A 21 34.01 48.57 -29.04
C LYS A 21 33.53 48.31 -30.47
N ASN A 22 34.33 47.59 -31.25
CA ASN A 22 33.96 47.24 -32.62
C ASN A 22 32.63 46.50 -32.59
N ARG A 23 31.67 46.97 -33.40
CA ARG A 23 30.35 46.33 -33.57
C ARG A 23 30.49 44.83 -33.86
N ARG A 24 31.55 44.45 -34.58
CA ARG A 24 31.92 43.06 -34.86
C ARG A 24 32.25 42.24 -33.61
N ASP A 25 33.04 42.77 -32.69
CA ASP A 25 33.42 42.07 -31.46
C ASP A 25 32.22 41.93 -30.53
N THR A 26 31.36 42.95 -30.50
CA THR A 26 30.09 42.89 -29.75
C THR A 26 29.15 41.83 -30.33
N LEU A 27 29.04 41.73 -31.67
CA LEU A 27 28.24 40.72 -32.35
C LEU A 27 28.79 39.30 -32.13
N ILE A 28 30.12 39.11 -32.14
CA ILE A 28 30.76 37.81 -31.86
C ILE A 28 30.48 37.38 -30.43
N VAL A 29 30.65 38.26 -29.45
CA VAL A 29 30.36 37.95 -28.04
C VAL A 29 28.89 37.58 -27.87
N MET A 30 27.96 38.35 -28.45
CA MET A 30 26.53 38.02 -28.40
C MET A 30 26.20 36.65 -29.02
N ALA A 31 26.79 36.32 -30.17
CA ALA A 31 26.56 35.03 -30.83
C ALA A 31 27.10 33.85 -30.00
N VAL A 32 28.28 33.99 -29.40
CA VAL A 32 28.87 32.96 -28.52
C VAL A 32 28.03 32.79 -27.26
N THR A 33 27.60 33.87 -26.61
CA THR A 33 26.73 33.80 -25.44
C THR A 33 25.40 33.12 -25.78
N LEU A 34 24.77 33.46 -26.91
CA LEU A 34 23.54 32.81 -27.35
C LEU A 34 23.74 31.31 -27.61
N ALA A 35 24.84 30.92 -28.25
CA ALA A 35 25.17 29.52 -28.49
C ALA A 35 25.38 28.73 -27.18
N LEU A 36 26.06 29.32 -26.20
CA LEU A 36 26.24 28.71 -24.87
C LEU A 36 24.92 28.58 -24.10
N VAL A 37 24.04 29.58 -24.17
CA VAL A 37 22.70 29.50 -23.57
C VAL A 37 21.86 28.42 -24.24
N LEU A 38 21.85 28.34 -25.57
CA LEU A 38 21.14 27.30 -26.30
C LEU A 38 21.69 25.90 -25.99
N LEU A 39 23.02 25.76 -25.92
CA LEU A 39 23.66 24.52 -25.50
C LEU A 39 23.28 24.14 -24.07
N ALA A 40 23.26 25.10 -23.14
CA ALA A 40 22.83 24.86 -21.76
C ALA A 40 21.35 24.45 -21.69
N VAL A 41 20.46 25.07 -22.48
CA VAL A 41 19.04 24.69 -22.55
C VAL A 41 18.86 23.29 -23.12
N VAL A 42 19.60 22.95 -24.19
CA VAL A 42 19.60 21.59 -24.75
C VAL A 42 20.16 20.59 -23.75
N LEU A 43 21.27 20.93 -23.08
CA LEU A 43 21.89 20.07 -22.06
C LEU A 43 20.95 19.87 -20.87
N VAL A 44 20.26 20.91 -20.41
CA VAL A 44 19.21 20.81 -19.37
C VAL A 44 18.05 19.95 -19.86
N ARG A 45 17.59 20.07 -21.11
CA ARG A 45 16.53 19.22 -21.68
C ARG A 45 16.95 17.76 -21.87
N VAL A 46 18.20 17.52 -22.21
CA VAL A 46 18.77 16.17 -22.43
C VAL A 46 19.09 15.49 -21.10
N LEU A 47 19.67 16.23 -20.14
CA LEU A 47 19.98 15.73 -18.80
C LEU A 47 18.76 15.72 -17.86
N ASN A 48 17.76 16.55 -18.14
CA ASN A 48 16.50 16.62 -17.41
C ASN A 48 15.32 16.63 -18.40
N PRO A 49 14.96 15.46 -19.00
CA PRO A 49 13.84 15.34 -19.94
C PRO A 49 12.48 15.77 -19.39
N GLY A 50 12.39 16.09 -18.09
CA GLY A 50 11.13 16.21 -17.37
C GLY A 50 10.55 14.82 -17.07
N TYR A 51 9.81 14.69 -15.97
CA TYR A 51 8.94 13.54 -15.76
C TYR A 51 7.83 13.57 -16.82
N SER A 52 7.46 12.41 -17.38
CA SER A 52 6.19 12.34 -18.12
C SER A 52 5.07 12.68 -17.14
N LYS A 53 4.29 13.72 -17.43
CA LYS A 53 3.05 14.02 -16.67
C LYS A 53 1.97 12.98 -16.91
N ARG A 54 2.12 12.15 -17.94
CA ARG A 54 1.19 11.05 -18.23
C ARG A 54 1.73 9.78 -17.57
N PRO A 55 1.03 9.21 -16.58
CA PRO A 55 1.41 7.92 -16.05
C PRO A 55 1.18 6.82 -17.08
N TYR A 56 1.89 5.72 -16.91
CA TYR A 56 1.48 4.43 -17.45
C TYR A 56 0.61 3.73 -16.41
N ALA A 57 -0.53 3.20 -16.81
CA ALA A 57 -1.43 2.46 -15.94
C ALA A 57 -1.81 1.13 -16.60
N ARG A 58 -1.76 0.05 -15.82
CA ARG A 58 -2.20 -1.28 -16.22
C ARG A 58 -3.04 -1.88 -15.09
N GLN A 59 -4.03 -2.67 -15.47
CA GLN A 59 -4.95 -3.34 -14.58
C GLN A 59 -5.06 -4.81 -14.95
N GLU A 60 -4.96 -5.70 -13.97
CA GLU A 60 -5.15 -7.15 -14.13
C GLU A 60 -5.85 -7.76 -12.93
N TYR A 61 -6.53 -8.89 -13.15
CA TYR A 61 -7.05 -9.71 -12.06
C TYR A 61 -5.97 -10.70 -11.62
N VAL A 62 -5.54 -10.61 -10.37
CA VAL A 62 -4.53 -11.48 -9.74
C VAL A 62 -4.74 -11.43 -8.23
N LEU A 63 -4.44 -12.52 -7.50
CA LEU A 63 -4.69 -12.61 -6.04
C LEU A 63 -6.17 -12.39 -5.67
N ASP A 64 -7.08 -12.88 -6.51
CA ASP A 64 -8.55 -12.72 -6.36
C ASP A 64 -9.00 -11.26 -6.17
N ASP A 65 -8.25 -10.33 -6.76
CA ASP A 65 -8.48 -8.89 -6.70
C ASP A 65 -8.19 -8.21 -8.05
N LEU A 66 -8.76 -7.02 -8.27
CA LEU A 66 -8.42 -6.17 -9.41
C LEU A 66 -7.26 -5.27 -9.01
N VAL A 67 -6.06 -5.59 -9.49
CA VAL A 67 -4.86 -4.82 -9.19
C VAL A 67 -4.63 -3.75 -10.24
N THR A 68 -4.46 -2.50 -9.79
CA THR A 68 -4.07 -1.37 -10.64
C THR A 68 -2.67 -0.89 -10.26
N ILE A 69 -1.74 -0.89 -11.22
CA ILE A 69 -0.44 -0.23 -11.06
C ILE A 69 -0.42 1.02 -11.94
N THR A 70 -0.26 2.19 -11.30
CA THR A 70 -0.07 3.47 -11.99
C THR A 70 1.33 4.00 -11.69
N ALA A 71 2.19 3.99 -12.69
CA ALA A 71 3.61 4.32 -12.56
C ALA A 71 4.01 5.55 -13.38
N TYR A 72 4.98 6.29 -12.86
CA TYR A 72 5.52 7.50 -13.48
C TYR A 72 7.01 7.35 -13.76
N GLY A 73 7.45 7.84 -14.91
CA GLY A 73 8.86 7.82 -15.27
C GLY A 73 9.17 8.67 -16.50
N ARG A 74 10.45 8.79 -16.82
CA ARG A 74 10.92 9.56 -17.99
C ARG A 74 10.98 8.71 -19.25
N ASN A 75 11.24 7.42 -19.10
CA ASN A 75 11.35 6.46 -20.20
C ASN A 75 10.15 5.52 -20.15
N GLN A 76 9.24 5.67 -21.11
CA GLN A 76 8.01 4.88 -21.20
C GLN A 76 8.30 3.38 -21.25
N ALA A 77 9.25 2.94 -22.08
CA ALA A 77 9.58 1.52 -22.23
C ALA A 77 10.16 0.92 -20.94
N GLN A 78 10.91 1.71 -20.17
CA GLN A 78 11.39 1.30 -18.85
C GLN A 78 10.25 1.14 -17.86
N VAL A 79 9.31 2.10 -17.83
CA VAL A 79 8.14 2.05 -16.94
C VAL A 79 7.26 0.85 -17.27
N GLU A 80 6.99 0.62 -18.56
CA GLU A 80 6.20 -0.52 -19.01
C GLU A 80 6.87 -1.85 -18.64
N GLY A 81 8.19 -1.98 -18.83
CA GLY A 81 8.94 -3.16 -18.42
C GLY A 81 8.89 -3.40 -16.91
N ALA A 82 9.11 -2.37 -16.10
CA ALA A 82 9.05 -2.48 -14.64
C ALA A 82 7.64 -2.85 -14.13
N VAL A 83 6.59 -2.36 -14.80
CA VAL A 83 5.21 -2.74 -14.46
C VAL A 83 4.90 -4.18 -14.89
N GLU A 84 5.42 -4.64 -16.03
CA GLU A 84 5.35 -6.07 -16.42
C GLU A 84 6.02 -6.95 -15.36
N ASP A 85 7.24 -6.60 -14.94
CA ASP A 85 7.97 -7.34 -13.90
C ASP A 85 7.19 -7.38 -12.58
N ALA A 86 6.56 -6.27 -12.20
CA ALA A 86 5.71 -6.20 -11.01
C ALA A 86 4.48 -7.12 -11.11
N PHE A 87 3.78 -7.16 -12.25
CA PHE A 87 2.68 -8.12 -12.46
C PHE A 87 3.17 -9.57 -12.51
N GLY A 88 4.39 -9.79 -12.98
CA GLY A 88 5.07 -11.09 -12.91
C GLY A 88 5.24 -11.57 -11.46
N GLU A 89 5.68 -10.70 -10.56
CA GLU A 89 5.78 -11.00 -9.12
C GLU A 89 4.41 -11.28 -8.50
N LEU A 90 3.39 -10.47 -8.79
CA LEU A 90 2.03 -10.70 -8.31
C LEU A 90 1.50 -12.08 -8.72
N SER A 91 1.65 -12.44 -10.01
CA SER A 91 1.21 -13.74 -10.54
C SER A 91 1.98 -14.92 -9.94
N ARG A 92 3.28 -14.73 -9.67
CA ARG A 92 4.12 -15.76 -9.07
C ARG A 92 3.71 -16.03 -7.61
N LEU A 93 3.39 -14.98 -6.85
CA LEU A 93 2.93 -15.08 -5.48
C LEU A 93 1.52 -15.63 -5.36
N ASP A 94 0.66 -15.38 -6.35
CA ASP A 94 -0.65 -16.03 -6.47
C ASP A 94 -0.49 -17.56 -6.51
N GLY A 95 0.42 -18.06 -7.36
CA GLY A 95 0.76 -19.50 -7.41
C GLY A 95 1.43 -20.06 -6.15
N ILE A 96 1.81 -19.23 -5.18
CA ILE A 96 2.33 -19.66 -3.87
C ILE A 96 1.20 -19.66 -2.83
N ALA A 97 0.43 -18.58 -2.77
CA ALA A 97 -0.49 -18.29 -1.68
C ALA A 97 -1.95 -18.66 -1.95
N ASP A 98 -2.33 -19.02 -3.18
CA ASP A 98 -3.71 -19.41 -3.49
C ASP A 98 -4.08 -20.76 -2.85
N ARG A 99 -4.88 -20.73 -1.78
CA ARG A 99 -5.32 -21.96 -1.09
C ARG A 99 -6.35 -22.80 -1.85
N TYR A 100 -6.87 -22.30 -2.97
CA TYR A 100 -7.89 -22.96 -3.78
C TYR A 100 -7.30 -23.62 -5.03
N ASP A 101 -6.13 -23.17 -5.50
CA ASP A 101 -5.37 -23.88 -6.54
C ASP A 101 -4.63 -25.08 -5.93
N PRO A 102 -4.97 -26.34 -6.29
CA PRO A 102 -4.27 -27.52 -5.78
C PRO A 102 -2.79 -27.58 -6.17
N GLU A 103 -2.38 -26.85 -7.21
CA GLU A 103 -0.99 -26.74 -7.64
C GLU A 103 -0.23 -25.62 -6.93
N SER A 104 -0.87 -24.84 -6.05
CA SER A 104 -0.16 -23.85 -5.26
C SER A 104 0.69 -24.49 -4.16
N GLU A 105 1.69 -23.74 -3.71
CA GLU A 105 2.51 -24.18 -2.58
C GLU A 105 1.72 -24.29 -1.27
N LEU A 106 0.88 -23.30 -0.96
CA LEU A 106 0.04 -23.28 0.23
C LEU A 106 -0.95 -24.45 0.26
N SER A 107 -1.58 -24.79 -0.87
CA SER A 107 -2.51 -25.93 -0.95
C SER A 107 -1.80 -27.25 -0.67
N ARG A 108 -0.59 -27.44 -1.23
CA ARG A 108 0.23 -28.62 -0.93
C ARG A 108 0.64 -28.68 0.54
N LEU A 109 1.00 -27.54 1.14
CA LEU A 109 1.30 -27.46 2.57
C LEU A 109 0.08 -27.90 3.39
N ASN A 110 -1.10 -27.31 3.14
CA ASN A 110 -2.34 -27.63 3.85
C ASN A 110 -2.72 -29.10 3.75
N ALA A 111 -2.49 -29.73 2.60
CA ALA A 111 -2.79 -31.15 2.38
C ALA A 111 -1.83 -32.11 3.12
N ALA A 112 -0.60 -31.69 3.40
CA ALA A 112 0.46 -32.59 3.88
C ALA A 112 0.90 -32.34 5.34
N ALA A 113 0.77 -31.12 5.86
CA ALA A 113 1.36 -30.69 7.13
C ALA A 113 0.82 -31.43 8.37
N ALA A 114 -0.39 -32.01 8.30
CA ALA A 114 -0.91 -32.86 9.38
C ALA A 114 -0.24 -34.24 9.46
N SER A 115 0.40 -34.71 8.38
CA SER A 115 1.12 -35.98 8.34
C SER A 115 2.60 -35.87 8.77
N GLY A 116 3.11 -34.64 8.89
CA GLY A 116 4.47 -34.36 9.31
C GLY A 116 5.00 -33.02 8.77
N PRO A 117 6.25 -32.67 9.10
CA PRO A 117 6.87 -31.42 8.65
C PRO A 117 7.01 -31.36 7.13
N VAL A 118 6.61 -30.22 6.56
CA VAL A 118 6.72 -29.89 5.14
C VAL A 118 7.67 -28.71 4.99
N GLU A 119 8.73 -28.87 4.20
CA GLU A 119 9.60 -27.75 3.82
C GLU A 119 8.86 -26.81 2.88
N VAL A 120 8.97 -25.51 3.14
CA VAL A 120 8.36 -24.44 2.34
C VAL A 120 9.42 -23.48 1.79
N SER A 121 9.06 -22.76 0.74
CA SER A 121 9.84 -21.69 0.16
C SER A 121 10.09 -20.57 1.17
N GLU A 122 11.13 -19.78 0.92
CA GLU A 122 11.44 -18.60 1.73
C GLU A 122 10.25 -17.64 1.83
N GLU A 123 9.50 -17.49 0.74
CA GLU A 123 8.44 -16.50 0.67
C GLU A 123 7.15 -16.97 1.33
N LEU A 124 6.82 -18.26 1.19
CA LEU A 124 5.74 -18.84 1.98
C LEU A 124 6.08 -18.81 3.47
N TRP A 125 7.34 -19.08 3.82
CA TRP A 125 7.83 -18.93 5.20
C TRP A 125 7.71 -17.48 5.70
N GLU A 126 8.14 -16.48 4.93
CA GLU A 126 8.03 -15.06 5.29
C GLU A 126 6.56 -14.65 5.56
N MET A 127 5.63 -15.08 4.71
CA MET A 127 4.19 -14.81 4.92
C MET A 127 3.66 -15.47 6.20
N ILE A 128 4.03 -16.73 6.46
CA ILE A 128 3.64 -17.44 7.69
C ILE A 128 4.23 -16.75 8.91
N ASP A 129 5.51 -16.37 8.88
CA ASP A 129 6.20 -15.69 9.97
C ASP A 129 5.57 -14.32 10.29
N ILE A 130 5.22 -13.53 9.26
CA ILE A 130 4.48 -12.28 9.45
C ILE A 130 3.11 -12.55 10.07
N GLY A 131 2.40 -13.59 9.62
CA GLY A 131 1.13 -14.02 10.19
C GLY A 131 1.25 -14.40 11.67
N MET A 132 2.31 -15.12 12.05
CA MET A 132 2.60 -15.47 13.45
C MET A 132 2.91 -14.24 14.29
N GLN A 133 3.68 -13.29 13.77
CA GLN A 133 3.97 -12.04 14.48
C GLN A 133 2.69 -11.22 14.71
N ALA A 134 1.77 -11.19 13.73
CA ALA A 134 0.48 -10.53 13.88
C ALA A 134 -0.46 -11.28 14.84
N TYR A 135 -0.42 -12.61 14.84
CA TYR A 135 -1.11 -13.45 15.83
C TYR A 135 -0.66 -13.12 17.25
N GLU A 136 0.65 -13.08 17.51
CA GLU A 136 1.20 -12.72 18.81
C GLU A 136 0.84 -11.28 19.22
N ALA A 137 1.02 -10.31 18.32
CA ALA A 137 0.76 -8.90 18.60
C ALA A 137 -0.72 -8.60 18.89
N SER A 138 -1.63 -9.34 18.26
CA SER A 138 -3.09 -9.17 18.41
C SER A 138 -3.69 -10.03 19.54
N GLY A 139 -2.88 -10.81 20.26
CA GLY A 139 -3.38 -11.74 21.27
C GLY A 139 -4.21 -12.88 20.69
N GLY A 140 -3.90 -13.30 19.46
CA GLY A 140 -4.53 -14.40 18.75
C GLY A 140 -5.75 -14.04 17.91
N LEU A 141 -6.04 -12.75 17.70
CA LEU A 141 -7.21 -12.32 16.93
C LEU A 141 -6.96 -12.34 15.42
N PHE A 142 -5.74 -12.03 14.98
CA PHE A 142 -5.30 -12.31 13.63
C PHE A 142 -4.71 -13.71 13.59
N ASP A 143 -5.45 -14.69 13.06
CA ASP A 143 -5.01 -16.08 13.03
C ASP A 143 -5.03 -16.59 11.58
N ILE A 144 -3.86 -16.92 11.03
CA ILE A 144 -3.75 -17.45 9.67
C ILE A 144 -4.30 -18.88 9.54
N THR A 145 -4.70 -19.55 10.63
CA THR A 145 -5.24 -20.91 10.61
C THR A 145 -6.77 -20.96 10.54
N VAL A 146 -7.43 -19.82 10.26
CA VAL A 146 -8.89 -19.72 10.11
C VAL A 146 -9.45 -20.43 8.87
N GLY A 147 -8.61 -21.05 8.04
CA GLY A 147 -9.01 -21.77 6.82
C GLY A 147 -10.23 -22.69 7.00
N PRO A 148 -10.29 -23.55 8.03
CA PRO A 148 -11.45 -24.42 8.27
C PRO A 148 -12.75 -23.66 8.53
N LEU A 149 -12.68 -22.50 9.19
CA LEU A 149 -13.84 -21.64 9.39
C LEU A 149 -14.26 -20.98 8.08
N ILE A 150 -13.31 -20.52 7.26
CA ILE A 150 -13.61 -19.93 5.95
C ILE A 150 -14.33 -20.96 5.06
N ASP A 151 -13.87 -22.22 5.08
CA ASP A 151 -14.50 -23.31 4.32
C ASP A 151 -15.94 -23.60 4.80
N VAL A 152 -16.18 -23.62 6.11
CA VAL A 152 -17.52 -23.84 6.66
C VAL A 152 -18.46 -22.67 6.35
N TRP A 153 -17.98 -21.45 6.49
CA TRP A 153 -18.77 -20.25 6.20
C TRP A 153 -19.07 -20.09 4.72
N ASP A 154 -18.11 -20.42 3.83
CA ASP A 154 -18.26 -20.35 2.36
C ASP A 154 -19.06 -19.10 1.93
N VAL A 155 -18.65 -17.92 2.41
CA VAL A 155 -19.44 -16.69 2.31
C VAL A 155 -19.86 -16.41 0.86
N THR A 156 -18.93 -16.57 -0.08
CA THR A 156 -19.18 -16.38 -1.51
C THR A 156 -20.17 -17.40 -2.04
N GLY A 157 -19.92 -18.70 -1.82
CA GLY A 157 -20.81 -19.74 -2.32
C GLY A 157 -22.21 -19.71 -1.69
N ARG A 158 -22.32 -19.38 -0.39
CA ARG A 158 -23.63 -19.19 0.26
C ARG A 158 -24.36 -17.96 -0.27
N SER A 159 -23.65 -16.87 -0.58
CA SER A 159 -24.25 -15.70 -1.25
C SER A 159 -24.85 -16.07 -2.60
N GLU A 160 -24.16 -16.88 -3.39
CA GLU A 160 -24.64 -17.32 -4.71
C GLU A 160 -25.83 -18.28 -4.62
N ARG A 161 -25.81 -19.19 -3.64
CA ARG A 161 -26.85 -20.22 -3.46
C ARG A 161 -28.07 -19.73 -2.66
N GLY A 162 -27.92 -18.66 -1.87
CA GLY A 162 -28.94 -18.18 -0.95
C GLY A 162 -29.14 -19.11 0.25
N ASP A 163 -28.07 -19.76 0.70
CA ASP A 163 -28.11 -20.73 1.80
C ASP A 163 -28.20 -20.05 3.18
N PRO A 164 -28.77 -20.74 4.20
CA PRO A 164 -28.66 -20.28 5.59
C PRO A 164 -27.19 -20.27 6.06
N PRO A 165 -26.88 -19.57 7.17
CA PRO A 165 -25.59 -19.70 7.83
C PRO A 165 -25.32 -21.15 8.26
N PRO A 166 -24.05 -21.53 8.48
CA PRO A 166 -23.69 -22.88 8.92
C PRO A 166 -24.37 -23.27 10.23
N ALA A 167 -24.55 -24.56 10.45
CA ALA A 167 -25.03 -25.07 11.73
C ALA A 167 -23.97 -24.85 12.82
N GLN A 168 -24.42 -24.68 14.07
CA GLN A 168 -23.55 -24.48 15.23
C GLN A 168 -22.47 -25.59 15.35
N GLU A 169 -22.87 -26.85 15.13
CA GLU A 169 -21.96 -28.01 15.18
C GLU A 169 -20.85 -27.92 14.13
N GLU A 170 -21.15 -27.45 12.92
CA GLU A 170 -20.14 -27.25 11.86
C GLU A 170 -19.12 -26.17 12.25
N ILE A 171 -19.58 -25.11 12.92
CA ILE A 171 -18.72 -24.01 13.40
C ILE A 171 -17.83 -24.50 14.53
N GLU A 172 -18.39 -25.21 15.51
CA GLU A 172 -17.64 -25.78 16.64
C GLU A 172 -16.57 -26.76 16.16
N ASP A 173 -16.91 -27.67 15.24
CA ASP A 173 -15.97 -28.63 14.64
C ASP A 173 -14.85 -27.95 13.86
N ALA A 174 -15.14 -26.84 13.18
CA ALA A 174 -14.11 -26.04 12.50
C ALA A 174 -13.23 -25.30 13.51
N LEU A 175 -13.81 -24.74 14.57
CA LEU A 175 -13.09 -23.98 15.59
C LEU A 175 -12.05 -24.84 16.33
N GLU A 176 -12.31 -26.12 16.53
CA GLU A 176 -11.32 -27.05 17.12
C GLU A 176 -10.02 -27.16 16.30
N LYS A 177 -10.09 -26.84 15.00
CA LYS A 177 -8.99 -26.88 14.03
C LYS A 177 -8.31 -25.52 13.83
N VAL A 178 -8.81 -24.45 14.47
CA VAL A 178 -8.23 -23.11 14.42
C VAL A 178 -7.35 -22.87 15.64
N GLY A 179 -6.20 -22.22 15.44
CA GLY A 179 -5.23 -21.85 16.45
C GLY A 179 -3.81 -21.90 15.88
N ALA A 180 -3.21 -20.74 15.65
CA ALA A 180 -1.81 -20.65 15.20
C ALA A 180 -0.81 -21.23 16.22
N ASP A 181 -1.18 -21.28 17.50
CA ASP A 181 -0.44 -21.97 18.57
C ASP A 181 -0.33 -23.51 18.35
N LYS A 182 -1.14 -24.07 17.45
CA LYS A 182 -1.11 -25.47 17.04
C LYS A 182 -0.20 -25.73 15.82
N LEU A 183 0.44 -24.69 15.28
CA LEU A 183 1.47 -24.85 14.25
C LEU A 183 2.79 -25.26 14.90
N VAL A 184 3.50 -26.20 14.28
CA VAL A 184 4.86 -26.57 14.66
C VAL A 184 5.80 -26.06 13.58
N LEU A 185 6.59 -25.06 13.94
CA LEU A 185 7.46 -24.30 13.03
C LEU A 185 8.94 -24.56 13.35
N ASP A 186 9.73 -24.89 12.33
CA ASP A 186 11.20 -24.94 12.42
C ASP A 186 11.80 -23.90 11.47
N PRO A 187 12.25 -22.74 12.00
CA PRO A 187 12.84 -21.68 11.17
C PRO A 187 14.16 -22.05 10.50
N ALA A 188 14.95 -22.95 11.09
CA ALA A 188 16.24 -23.33 10.52
C ALA A 188 16.06 -24.24 9.29
N ALA A 189 15.06 -25.12 9.34
CA ALA A 189 14.70 -25.99 8.23
C ALA A 189 13.61 -25.41 7.31
N ARG A 190 12.96 -24.30 7.69
CA ARG A 190 11.73 -23.76 7.08
C ARG A 190 10.67 -24.83 6.89
N THR A 191 10.41 -25.58 7.96
CA THR A 191 9.38 -26.63 7.94
C THR A 191 8.19 -26.26 8.79
N VAL A 192 7.00 -26.61 8.28
CA VAL A 192 5.71 -26.38 8.91
C VAL A 192 4.99 -27.71 9.08
N ALA A 193 4.48 -27.99 10.28
CA ALA A 193 3.59 -29.11 10.55
C ALA A 193 2.36 -28.65 11.34
N PHE A 194 1.27 -29.39 11.24
CA PHE A 194 0.04 -29.13 11.97
C PHE A 194 -0.10 -30.12 13.14
N ALA A 195 -0.35 -29.61 14.34
CA ALA A 195 -0.56 -30.46 15.51
C ALA A 195 -1.91 -31.21 15.47
N ARG A 196 -2.82 -30.82 14.57
CA ARG A 196 -4.14 -31.43 14.40
C ARG A 196 -4.46 -31.68 12.93
N GLU A 197 -5.14 -32.79 12.67
CA GLU A 197 -5.74 -33.07 11.37
C GLU A 197 -6.89 -32.09 11.08
N GLY A 198 -7.00 -31.66 9.82
CA GLY A 198 -8.02 -30.72 9.38
C GLY A 198 -7.71 -29.24 9.63
N MET A 199 -6.55 -28.90 10.20
CA MET A 199 -6.04 -27.52 10.17
C MET A 199 -5.78 -27.09 8.72
N ALA A 200 -5.94 -25.80 8.44
CA ALA A 200 -5.56 -25.21 7.17
C ALA A 200 -5.13 -23.75 7.38
N ILE A 201 -4.03 -23.36 6.75
CA ILE A 201 -3.57 -21.98 6.68
C ILE A 201 -4.30 -21.26 5.54
N ASP A 202 -4.79 -20.06 5.81
CA ASP A 202 -5.31 -19.06 4.89
C ASP A 202 -4.46 -17.78 5.05
N LEU A 203 -3.92 -17.29 3.94
CA LEU A 203 -3.06 -16.11 3.91
C LEU A 203 -3.77 -14.87 3.35
N GLY A 204 -5.10 -14.87 3.26
CA GLY A 204 -5.87 -13.78 2.64
C GLY A 204 -5.67 -12.42 3.30
N GLY A 205 -5.33 -12.39 4.60
CA GLY A 205 -4.98 -11.17 5.36
C GLY A 205 -3.48 -10.82 5.41
N VAL A 206 -2.63 -11.52 4.64
CA VAL A 206 -1.18 -11.27 4.56
C VAL A 206 -0.68 -11.19 3.12
N ALA A 207 -1.14 -12.09 2.26
CA ALA A 207 -0.58 -12.34 0.93
C ALA A 207 -0.66 -11.12 0.01
N LYS A 208 -1.76 -10.35 0.05
CA LYS A 208 -1.91 -9.12 -0.76
C LYS A 208 -0.89 -8.07 -0.34
N GLY A 209 -0.80 -7.79 0.96
CA GLY A 209 0.20 -6.87 1.49
C GLY A 209 1.65 -7.31 1.21
N TYR A 210 1.94 -8.61 1.26
CA TYR A 210 3.27 -9.13 0.91
C TYR A 210 3.56 -9.01 -0.60
N ALA A 211 2.57 -9.30 -1.44
CA ALA A 211 2.70 -9.17 -2.89
C ALA A 211 2.87 -7.71 -3.33
N LEU A 212 2.21 -6.78 -2.63
CA LEU A 212 2.41 -5.35 -2.77
C LEU A 212 3.87 -4.95 -2.52
N ASP A 213 4.52 -5.53 -1.49
CA ASP A 213 5.93 -5.27 -1.17
C ASP A 213 6.88 -5.77 -2.27
N LYS A 214 6.64 -6.97 -2.81
CA LYS A 214 7.45 -7.54 -3.90
C LYS A 214 7.24 -6.78 -5.22
N ALA A 215 6.00 -6.43 -5.56
CA ALA A 215 5.68 -5.60 -6.73
C ALA A 215 6.36 -4.22 -6.64
N ALA A 216 6.35 -3.58 -5.47
CA ALA A 216 7.05 -2.32 -5.24
C ALA A 216 8.57 -2.46 -5.40
N SER A 217 9.13 -3.60 -4.97
CA SER A 217 10.55 -3.90 -5.11
C SER A 217 10.92 -4.07 -6.59
N ALA A 218 10.14 -4.83 -7.36
CA ALA A 218 10.31 -4.98 -8.80
C ALA A 218 10.25 -3.63 -9.54
N LEU A 219 9.32 -2.74 -9.18
CA LEU A 219 9.26 -1.38 -9.72
C LEU A 219 10.57 -0.61 -9.44
N ARG A 220 11.05 -0.63 -8.19
CA ARG A 220 12.29 0.08 -7.80
C ARG A 220 13.51 -0.48 -8.54
N GLU A 221 13.62 -1.80 -8.68
CA GLU A 221 14.68 -2.48 -9.43
C GLU A 221 14.66 -2.13 -10.92
N GLY A 222 13.46 -2.01 -11.50
CA GLY A 222 13.24 -1.49 -12.85
C GLY A 222 13.55 0.01 -13.01
N GLY A 223 13.91 0.71 -11.92
CA GLY A 223 14.23 2.14 -11.91
C GLY A 223 13.01 3.06 -11.84
N VAL A 224 11.85 2.54 -11.44
CA VAL A 224 10.62 3.29 -11.20
C VAL A 224 10.48 3.57 -9.70
N GLY A 225 10.72 4.81 -9.30
CA GLY A 225 10.60 5.25 -7.90
C GLY A 225 9.28 5.92 -7.54
N THR A 226 8.37 6.09 -8.51
CA THR A 226 7.12 6.84 -8.31
C THR A 226 5.94 6.09 -8.92
N ALA A 227 5.08 5.56 -8.08
CA ALA A 227 3.94 4.76 -8.49
C ALA A 227 2.88 4.69 -7.38
N ILE A 228 1.70 4.20 -7.73
CA ILE A 228 0.75 3.63 -6.80
C ILE A 228 0.42 2.22 -7.27
N ILE A 229 0.45 1.27 -6.35
CA ILE A 229 -0.06 -0.08 -6.53
C ILE A 229 -1.32 -0.17 -5.67
N ASP A 230 -2.45 -0.48 -6.29
CA ASP A 230 -3.76 -0.51 -5.64
C ASP A 230 -4.40 -1.88 -5.84
N MET A 231 -4.66 -2.59 -4.74
CA MET A 231 -5.34 -3.88 -4.69
C MET A 231 -6.67 -3.74 -3.93
N ILE A 232 -7.40 -2.63 -4.12
CA ILE A 232 -8.72 -2.28 -3.55
C ILE A 232 -8.74 -2.15 -2.02
N SER A 233 -8.45 -3.26 -1.33
CA SER A 233 -8.39 -3.37 0.12
C SER A 233 -7.04 -2.96 0.68
N THR A 234 -5.95 -3.10 -0.08
CA THR A 234 -4.60 -2.75 0.35
C THR A 234 -3.82 -2.10 -0.79
N SER A 235 -3.14 -0.99 -0.52
CA SER A 235 -2.44 -0.19 -1.54
C SER A 235 -1.14 0.39 -0.98
N LEU A 236 -0.20 0.76 -1.87
CA LEU A 236 1.05 1.44 -1.54
C LEU A 236 1.25 2.63 -2.47
N THR A 237 1.49 3.79 -1.88
CA THR A 237 2.01 4.96 -2.59
C THR A 237 3.54 4.90 -2.60
N MET A 238 4.19 5.32 -3.69
CA MET A 238 5.65 5.31 -3.83
C MET A 238 6.13 6.65 -4.35
N GLY A 239 7.16 7.20 -3.69
CA GLY A 239 7.78 8.47 -4.05
C GLY A 239 6.81 9.65 -4.16
N GLU A 240 7.31 10.78 -4.67
CA GLU A 240 6.49 11.98 -4.87
C GLU A 240 5.79 11.95 -6.22
N LYS A 241 4.46 12.10 -6.23
CA LYS A 241 3.69 12.19 -7.47
C LYS A 241 4.18 13.40 -8.28
N PRO A 242 4.42 13.27 -9.61
CA PRO A 242 4.85 14.40 -10.42
C PRO A 242 3.75 15.47 -10.43
N GLY A 243 4.02 16.60 -9.78
CA GLY A 243 3.01 17.60 -9.43
C GLY A 243 2.19 18.18 -10.58
N GLY A 244 0.96 18.58 -10.21
CA GLY A 244 0.06 19.50 -10.92
C GLY A 244 -0.39 20.64 -10.00
N GLU A 245 -1.48 21.35 -10.32
CA GLU A 245 -1.99 22.46 -9.48
C GLU A 245 -2.43 22.03 -8.06
N GLY A 246 -2.56 20.72 -7.79
CA GLY A 246 -3.01 20.16 -6.51
C GLY A 246 -1.92 19.56 -5.61
N GLY A 247 -0.64 19.88 -5.82
CA GLY A 247 0.48 19.37 -5.00
C GLY A 247 1.08 18.05 -5.46
N ASN A 248 2.00 17.51 -4.65
CA ASN A 248 2.74 16.26 -4.92
C ASN A 248 2.19 15.05 -4.10
N ASP A 249 1.19 15.27 -3.25
CA ASP A 249 0.62 14.22 -2.41
C ASP A 249 -0.27 13.26 -3.22
N TRP A 250 -0.31 12.02 -2.78
CA TRP A 250 -1.21 11.01 -3.29
C TRP A 250 -2.59 11.21 -2.66
N ARG A 251 -3.58 11.50 -3.50
CA ARG A 251 -4.98 11.64 -3.09
C ARG A 251 -5.64 10.27 -3.12
N ILE A 252 -5.84 9.66 -1.96
CA ILE A 252 -6.46 8.33 -1.82
C ILE A 252 -7.84 8.48 -1.22
N ALA A 253 -8.83 7.82 -1.81
CA ALA A 253 -10.21 7.89 -1.35
C ALA A 253 -10.56 6.65 -0.52
N VAL A 254 -11.11 6.85 0.67
CA VAL A 254 -11.63 5.79 1.53
C VAL A 254 -13.12 5.64 1.24
N MET A 255 -13.56 4.44 0.87
CA MET A 255 -14.97 4.17 0.52
C MET A 255 -15.91 4.35 1.72
N ASP A 256 -17.13 4.84 1.49
CA ASP A 256 -18.18 4.82 2.51
C ASP A 256 -18.76 3.41 2.63
N PRO A 257 -18.60 2.71 3.77
CA PRO A 257 -18.97 1.30 3.87
C PRO A 257 -20.50 1.07 3.90
N ARG A 258 -21.30 2.15 3.93
CA ARG A 258 -22.78 2.09 3.90
C ARG A 258 -23.40 3.11 2.95
N GLY A 259 -22.61 3.88 2.21
CA GLY A 259 -23.08 4.97 1.36
C GLY A 259 -22.58 4.85 -0.08
N GLU A 260 -23.15 5.66 -0.96
CA GLU A 260 -22.59 5.84 -2.29
C GLU A 260 -21.40 6.82 -2.22
N GLY A 261 -20.25 6.38 -2.72
CA GLY A 261 -19.04 7.20 -2.85
C GLY A 261 -18.01 7.01 -1.74
N TYR A 262 -17.29 8.09 -1.44
CA TYR A 262 -16.16 8.08 -0.50
C TYR A 262 -16.56 8.68 0.85
N LEU A 263 -16.13 8.01 1.93
CA LEU A 263 -16.19 8.52 3.28
C LEU A 263 -15.15 9.62 3.50
N ALA A 264 -13.94 9.43 2.98
CA ALA A 264 -12.85 10.36 3.18
C ALA A 264 -11.92 10.46 1.98
N THR A 265 -11.18 11.56 1.89
CA THR A 265 -10.03 11.72 1.00
C THR A 265 -8.80 12.02 1.85
N LEU A 266 -7.77 11.19 1.69
CA LEU A 266 -6.49 11.27 2.38
C LEU A 266 -5.43 11.82 1.42
N LEU A 267 -4.53 12.65 1.96
CA LEU A 267 -3.33 13.15 1.31
C LEU A 267 -2.13 12.41 1.89
N LEU A 268 -1.58 11.49 1.11
CA LEU A 268 -0.51 10.60 1.55
C LEU A 268 0.81 10.96 0.87
N ASP A 269 1.88 10.83 1.64
CA ASP A 269 3.24 10.91 1.14
C ASP A 269 3.57 9.67 0.29
N GLY A 270 4.78 9.65 -0.30
CA GLY A 270 5.33 8.42 -0.85
C GLY A 270 5.66 7.41 0.24
N ASP A 271 5.74 6.15 -0.16
CA ASP A 271 6.10 5.01 0.70
C ASP A 271 5.15 4.80 1.88
N THR A 272 3.85 5.06 1.66
CA THR A 272 2.79 4.85 2.66
C THR A 272 1.89 3.68 2.26
N TYR A 273 1.82 2.68 3.13
CA TYR A 273 0.83 1.60 3.02
C TYR A 273 -0.53 2.06 3.53
N ILE A 274 -1.59 1.59 2.88
CA ILE A 274 -2.97 1.77 3.32
C ILE A 274 -3.71 0.45 3.19
N SER A 275 -4.30 -0.04 4.27
CA SER A 275 -5.09 -1.28 4.29
C SER A 275 -6.45 -1.04 4.92
N THR A 276 -7.50 -1.58 4.32
CA THR A 276 -8.89 -1.45 4.77
C THR A 276 -9.56 -2.81 4.85
N SER A 277 -9.92 -3.20 6.07
CA SER A 277 -10.76 -4.37 6.33
C SER A 277 -12.20 -3.92 6.58
N GLY A 278 -13.18 -4.56 5.95
CA GLY A 278 -14.58 -4.14 6.04
C GLY A 278 -15.59 -5.25 5.77
N ASP A 279 -16.73 -5.18 6.45
CA ASP A 279 -17.79 -6.20 6.36
C ASP A 279 -18.61 -6.16 5.05
N TYR A 280 -18.32 -5.19 4.19
CA TYR A 280 -19.03 -4.94 2.94
C TYR A 280 -18.27 -5.46 1.71
N GLN A 281 -17.05 -5.99 1.89
CA GLN A 281 -16.23 -6.50 0.79
C GLN A 281 -16.73 -7.87 0.30
N ARG A 282 -16.92 -8.82 1.21
CA ARG A 282 -17.48 -10.17 0.93
C ARG A 282 -18.43 -10.55 2.05
N PHE A 283 -19.72 -10.72 1.73
CA PHE A 283 -20.78 -11.05 2.68
C PHE A 283 -21.99 -11.70 2.00
N PHE A 284 -22.85 -12.34 2.79
CA PHE A 284 -24.22 -12.69 2.41
C PHE A 284 -25.21 -12.18 3.47
N GLU A 285 -26.48 -12.07 3.10
CA GLU A 285 -27.56 -11.67 4.01
C GLU A 285 -28.58 -12.81 4.16
N TYR A 286 -28.90 -13.17 5.40
CA TYR A 286 -29.89 -14.19 5.72
C TYR A 286 -30.71 -13.77 6.93
N GLY A 287 -32.04 -13.77 6.80
CA GLY A 287 -32.94 -13.36 7.88
C GLY A 287 -32.78 -11.90 8.33
N GLY A 288 -32.30 -11.02 7.43
CA GLY A 288 -32.02 -9.60 7.74
C GLY A 288 -30.71 -9.36 8.49
N ILE A 289 -29.87 -10.40 8.64
CA ILE A 289 -28.55 -10.31 9.26
C ILE A 289 -27.48 -10.49 8.18
N ARG A 290 -26.44 -9.65 8.24
CA ARG A 290 -25.26 -9.75 7.37
C ARG A 290 -24.21 -10.66 8.00
N TYR A 291 -23.66 -11.57 7.20
CA TYR A 291 -22.54 -12.45 7.57
C TYR A 291 -21.39 -12.21 6.60
N HIS A 292 -20.26 -11.71 7.10
CA HIS A 292 -19.10 -11.34 6.28
C HIS A 292 -17.92 -12.29 6.48
N HIS A 293 -16.95 -12.19 5.58
CA HIS A 293 -15.77 -13.08 5.52
C HIS A 293 -14.73 -12.89 6.64
N ILE A 294 -14.72 -11.77 7.36
CA ILE A 294 -13.78 -11.55 8.48
C ILE A 294 -14.30 -12.27 9.74
N LEU A 295 -13.71 -13.41 10.09
CA LEU A 295 -14.17 -14.28 11.17
C LEU A 295 -13.38 -14.03 12.46
N ASP A 296 -14.06 -14.08 13.60
CA ASP A 296 -13.44 -14.02 14.92
C ASP A 296 -13.01 -15.42 15.36
N PRO A 297 -11.69 -15.70 15.48
CA PRO A 297 -11.19 -17.03 15.81
C PRO A 297 -11.53 -17.48 17.24
N ARG A 298 -12.10 -16.60 18.09
CA ARG A 298 -12.59 -16.97 19.42
C ARG A 298 -13.97 -17.60 19.39
N THR A 299 -14.80 -17.21 18.42
CA THR A 299 -16.21 -17.59 18.36
C THR A 299 -16.53 -18.46 17.15
N GLY A 300 -15.74 -18.35 16.09
CA GLY A 300 -16.02 -18.96 14.80
C GLY A 300 -17.06 -18.21 13.97
N TYR A 301 -17.54 -17.04 14.41
CA TYR A 301 -18.53 -16.21 13.69
C TYR A 301 -17.89 -14.99 13.04
N PRO A 302 -18.55 -14.36 12.04
CA PRO A 302 -18.18 -13.03 11.57
C PRO A 302 -18.01 -12.06 12.74
N ALA A 303 -16.89 -11.35 12.77
CA ALA A 303 -16.58 -10.39 13.83
C ALA A 303 -17.62 -9.26 13.92
N GLN A 304 -17.76 -8.63 15.09
CA GLN A 304 -18.71 -7.55 15.32
C GLN A 304 -18.01 -6.34 15.95
N GLY A 305 -18.69 -5.19 15.98
CA GLY A 305 -18.19 -3.98 16.64
C GLY A 305 -17.41 -3.02 15.75
N ALA A 306 -17.14 -3.40 14.50
CA ALA A 306 -16.63 -2.51 13.45
C ALA A 306 -17.32 -2.81 12.11
N ILE A 307 -17.50 -1.76 11.31
CA ILE A 307 -18.00 -1.84 9.93
C ILE A 307 -16.82 -1.72 8.95
N SER A 308 -15.85 -0.86 9.25
CA SER A 308 -14.62 -0.72 8.47
C SER A 308 -13.47 -0.23 9.34
N VAL A 309 -12.26 -0.70 9.07
CA VAL A 309 -11.02 -0.20 9.68
C VAL A 309 -10.00 0.04 8.59
N THR A 310 -9.56 1.28 8.44
CA THR A 310 -8.46 1.71 7.57
C THR A 310 -7.24 2.04 8.41
N VAL A 311 -6.11 1.42 8.09
CA VAL A 311 -4.82 1.63 8.74
C VAL A 311 -3.86 2.26 7.72
N LEU A 312 -3.11 3.27 8.15
CA LEU A 312 -1.99 3.83 7.42
C LEU A 312 -0.67 3.43 8.07
N GLY A 313 0.30 3.12 7.21
CA GLY A 313 1.68 2.88 7.61
C GLY A 313 1.96 1.43 7.99
N GLY A 314 2.87 1.26 8.93
CA GLY A 314 3.43 -0.04 9.27
C GLY A 314 4.75 -0.31 8.55
N ARG A 315 5.46 -1.33 9.04
CA ARG A 315 6.82 -1.66 8.54
C ARG A 315 6.85 -2.19 7.11
N ASN A 316 5.74 -2.74 6.62
CA ASN A 316 5.54 -3.28 5.27
C ASN A 316 4.04 -3.50 4.99
N GLY A 317 3.69 -3.85 3.75
CA GLY A 317 2.30 -4.01 3.32
C GLY A 317 1.61 -5.19 3.98
N ALA A 318 2.33 -6.31 4.14
CA ALA A 318 1.81 -7.51 4.80
C ALA A 318 1.39 -7.23 6.26
N TRP A 319 2.18 -6.43 6.97
CA TRP A 319 1.86 -6.00 8.34
C TRP A 319 0.64 -5.08 8.36
N SER A 320 0.58 -4.08 7.48
CA SER A 320 -0.59 -3.17 7.38
C SER A 320 -1.90 -3.93 7.21
N ASP A 321 -1.93 -4.91 6.30
CA ASP A 321 -3.11 -5.75 5.99
C ASP A 321 -3.53 -6.62 7.19
N ALA A 322 -2.54 -7.19 7.89
CA ALA A 322 -2.78 -7.96 9.10
C ALA A 322 -3.31 -7.08 10.25
N MET A 323 -2.75 -5.87 10.43
CA MET A 323 -3.17 -4.94 11.48
C MET A 323 -4.61 -4.45 11.26
N SER A 324 -5.01 -4.12 10.02
CA SER A 324 -6.40 -3.70 9.74
C SER A 324 -7.39 -4.82 10.07
N THR A 325 -7.03 -6.07 9.76
CA THR A 325 -7.87 -7.25 10.06
C THR A 325 -7.96 -7.52 11.56
N ALA A 326 -6.82 -7.51 12.28
CA ALA A 326 -6.79 -7.67 13.73
C ALA A 326 -7.66 -6.62 14.45
N ALA A 327 -7.49 -5.35 14.09
CA ALA A 327 -8.23 -4.24 14.70
C ALA A 327 -9.72 -4.27 14.34
N PHE A 328 -10.07 -4.76 13.14
CA PHE A 328 -11.46 -5.02 12.77
C PHE A 328 -12.10 -6.05 13.71
N ILE A 329 -11.40 -7.16 13.99
CA ILE A 329 -11.88 -8.22 14.88
C ILE A 329 -11.97 -7.75 16.34
N MET A 330 -11.07 -6.86 16.77
CA MET A 330 -11.13 -6.23 18.09
C MET A 330 -12.36 -5.35 18.28
N GLY A 331 -12.79 -4.65 17.21
CA GLY A 331 -13.89 -3.69 17.26
C GLY A 331 -13.55 -2.39 18.00
N TYR A 332 -14.50 -1.47 18.07
CA TYR A 332 -14.37 -0.22 18.83
C TYR A 332 -14.73 -0.41 20.31
N PRO A 333 -14.00 0.23 21.26
CA PRO A 333 -12.82 1.09 21.09
C PRO A 333 -11.47 0.36 21.05
N GLN A 334 -11.44 -0.94 21.35
CA GLN A 334 -10.20 -1.68 21.61
C GLN A 334 -9.24 -1.68 20.41
N GLY A 335 -9.73 -1.85 19.19
CA GLY A 335 -8.91 -1.84 17.98
C GLY A 335 -8.24 -0.50 17.73
N MET A 336 -8.91 0.63 18.03
CA MET A 336 -8.31 1.96 17.93
C MET A 336 -7.19 2.16 18.95
N GLU A 337 -7.41 1.72 20.19
CA GLU A 337 -6.40 1.81 21.25
C GLU A 337 -5.19 0.94 20.93
N TRP A 338 -5.42 -0.28 20.47
CA TRP A 338 -4.36 -1.23 20.10
C TRP A 338 -3.51 -0.74 18.92
N LEU A 339 -4.12 -0.23 17.85
CA LEU A 339 -3.37 0.31 16.71
C LEU A 339 -2.49 1.51 17.08
N ARG A 340 -2.94 2.32 18.06
CA ARG A 340 -2.13 3.41 18.62
C ARG A 340 -0.92 2.88 19.40
N GLU A 341 -1.06 1.77 20.12
CA GLU A 341 0.06 1.10 20.80
C GLU A 341 1.03 0.45 19.82
N MET A 342 0.54 0.03 18.64
CA MET A 342 1.34 -0.49 17.53
C MET A 342 1.96 0.60 16.64
N GLU A 343 1.92 1.86 17.09
CA GLU A 343 2.56 3.03 16.43
C GLU A 343 2.23 3.15 14.93
N GLN A 344 0.97 2.88 14.54
CA GLN A 344 0.52 3.09 13.17
C GLN A 344 0.40 4.59 12.85
N ASP A 345 0.75 4.99 11.62
CA ASP A 345 0.83 6.39 11.20
C ASP A 345 -0.55 7.08 11.13
N GLY A 346 -1.62 6.30 11.05
CA GLY A 346 -2.98 6.82 11.01
C GLY A 346 -4.02 5.72 11.03
N VAL A 347 -5.17 5.97 11.66
CA VAL A 347 -6.27 5.01 11.74
C VAL A 347 -7.60 5.72 11.54
N MET A 348 -8.46 5.15 10.70
CA MET A 348 -9.87 5.50 10.59
C MET A 348 -10.71 4.25 10.83
N MET A 349 -11.68 4.33 11.74
CA MET A 349 -12.60 3.25 12.04
C MET A 349 -14.03 3.74 11.92
N VAL A 350 -14.88 2.95 11.27
CA VAL A 350 -16.33 3.08 11.38
C VAL A 350 -16.78 1.98 12.33
N ASP A 351 -17.31 2.35 13.50
CA ASP A 351 -17.75 1.38 14.50
C ASP A 351 -19.04 0.65 14.09
N GLY A 352 -19.46 -0.33 14.90
CA GLY A 352 -20.69 -1.10 14.68
C GLY A 352 -21.97 -0.27 14.64
N GLU A 353 -21.98 0.92 15.24
CA GLU A 353 -23.11 1.86 15.23
C GLU A 353 -23.02 2.86 14.05
N GLY A 354 -21.96 2.78 13.25
CA GLY A 354 -21.73 3.61 12.08
C GLY A 354 -21.04 4.94 12.35
N ALA A 355 -20.59 5.21 13.59
CA ALA A 355 -19.85 6.41 13.93
C ALA A 355 -18.40 6.33 13.42
N VAL A 356 -17.88 7.47 12.97
CA VAL A 356 -16.54 7.59 12.38
C VAL A 356 -15.56 8.07 13.44
N HIS A 357 -14.50 7.30 13.65
CA HIS A 357 -13.41 7.57 14.58
C HIS A 357 -12.10 7.70 13.80
N VAL A 358 -11.29 8.70 14.16
CA VAL A 358 -10.04 9.02 13.45
C VAL A 358 -8.95 9.26 14.48
N SER A 359 -7.78 8.66 14.28
CA SER A 359 -6.62 8.91 15.14
C SER A 359 -6.11 10.34 14.95
N PRO A 360 -5.51 10.97 15.97
CA PRO A 360 -4.95 12.33 15.84
C PRO A 360 -3.99 12.47 14.65
N ASP A 361 -3.12 11.48 14.44
CA ASP A 361 -2.09 11.49 13.38
C ASP A 361 -2.70 11.43 11.97
N LEU A 362 -3.81 10.70 11.81
CA LEU A 362 -4.53 10.68 10.54
C LEU A 362 -5.23 12.01 10.25
N GLY A 363 -5.65 12.73 11.28
CA GLY A 363 -6.37 14.00 11.15
C GLY A 363 -5.61 15.07 10.34
N GLU A 364 -4.28 15.06 10.37
CA GLU A 364 -3.44 15.98 9.59
C GLU A 364 -3.36 15.62 8.11
N LYS A 365 -3.63 14.34 7.77
CA LYS A 365 -3.59 13.80 6.40
C LYS A 365 -4.98 13.76 5.74
N VAL A 366 -6.03 14.15 6.45
CA VAL A 366 -7.41 14.18 5.92
C VAL A 366 -7.66 15.49 5.18
N GLU A 367 -8.02 15.40 3.90
CA GLU A 367 -8.55 16.56 3.17
C GLU A 367 -10.05 16.76 3.44
N THR A 368 -10.82 15.68 3.47
CA THR A 368 -12.26 15.73 3.67
C THR A 368 -12.73 14.43 4.31
N ILE A 369 -13.66 14.53 5.27
CA ILE A 369 -14.48 13.43 5.77
C ILE A 369 -15.94 13.84 5.61
N ARG A 370 -16.75 12.95 5.04
CA ARG A 370 -18.19 13.12 4.93
C ARG A 370 -18.82 12.92 6.30
N GLU A 371 -19.58 13.90 6.76
CA GLU A 371 -20.44 13.73 7.94
C GLU A 371 -21.49 12.65 7.65
N ARG A 372 -21.48 11.58 8.44
CA ARG A 372 -22.62 10.66 8.50
C ARG A 372 -23.67 11.29 9.38
N ALA A 373 -24.86 11.54 8.82
CA ALA A 373 -26.01 11.86 9.63
C ALA A 373 -26.20 10.69 10.62
N GLY A 374 -26.04 10.96 11.92
CA GLY A 374 -26.35 9.98 12.96
C GLY A 374 -27.75 9.44 12.72
N GLY A 375 -27.89 8.12 12.67
CA GLY A 375 -29.18 7.47 12.41
C GLY A 375 -30.22 7.93 13.44
N GLU A 376 -31.41 8.28 12.95
CA GLU A 376 -32.65 8.31 13.74
C GLU A 376 -33.12 6.89 14.08
#